data_AF-A0A3A5VQQ7-F1
#
_entry.id   AF-A0A3A5VQQ7-F1
#
_cell.length_a   1.000
_cell.length_b   1.000
_cell.length_c   1.000
_cell.angle_alpha   90.00
_cell.angle_beta   90.00
_cell.angle_gamma   90.00
#
_symmetry.space_group_name_H-M   'P 1'
#
loop_
_entity.id
_entity.type
_entity.pdbx_description
1 polymer ?
#
loop_
_entity_poly.entity_id
_entity_poly.type
_entity_poly.pdbx_seq_one_letter_code
_entity_poly.pdbx_strand_id
1 'polypeptide(L)'
;MEDVDEWEEEEEILDNATHCPACDELTGHEILREKSVGTGADFMVRCNDCQHVHTIEFRPPPPRNIPFILSEGPKSERVVLVVDADEKFVVGDVFEEDGKLWKIHQIETADERQTSSETATNIARVTALRTDMVRVKLTLTRGEDSTADVIVVSQETTFTGSHLMEHNGETWRIRAIHTGTGRTLRGTVKAPDIKRMYLHEPPNPEHFSPRTPRERRQAWKEGRLGHNPNPERPKEHVKKGVNPNATRKRANKKKRK
;
A
#
# COMPACT_ATOMS: atom_id res chain seq x y z
N MET A 1 -67.38 -3.28 5.84
CA MET A 1 -66.07 -3.52 5.22
C MET A 1 -65.95 -2.39 4.23
N GLU A 2 -65.12 -1.41 4.54
CA GLU A 2 -64.91 -0.23 3.69
C GLU A 2 -64.07 -0.69 2.50
N ASP A 3 -64.63 -0.57 1.29
CA ASP A 3 -63.89 -0.73 0.05
C ASP A 3 -62.88 0.42 -0.04
N VAL A 4 -61.60 0.06 0.04
CA VAL A 4 -60.48 0.98 -0.16
C VAL A 4 -60.34 1.15 -1.66
N ASP A 5 -60.75 2.30 -2.19
CA ASP A 5 -60.43 2.71 -3.57
C ASP A 5 -58.90 2.69 -3.74
N GLU A 6 -58.41 1.68 -4.46
CA GLU A 6 -57.03 1.53 -4.89
C GLU A 6 -56.86 2.41 -6.14
N TRP A 7 -56.31 3.61 -5.94
CA TRP A 7 -55.99 4.53 -7.02
C TRP A 7 -54.79 3.96 -7.80
N GLU A 8 -55.05 3.24 -8.88
CA GLU A 8 -54.05 2.95 -9.90
C GLU A 8 -53.68 4.29 -10.57
N GLU A 9 -52.63 4.95 -10.07
CA GLU A 9 -51.98 6.04 -10.80
C GLU A 9 -51.38 5.43 -12.08
N GLU A 10 -52.02 5.70 -13.21
CA GLU A 10 -51.53 5.37 -14.54
C GLU A 10 -50.25 6.19 -14.79
N GLU A 11 -49.08 5.63 -14.47
CA GLU A 11 -47.79 6.24 -14.79
C GLU A 11 -47.65 6.31 -16.32
N GLU A 12 -47.93 7.47 -16.90
CA GLU A 12 -47.61 7.77 -18.30
C GLU A 12 -46.09 7.76 -18.49
N ILE A 13 -45.57 6.66 -19.04
CA ILE A 13 -44.16 6.53 -19.40
C ILE A 13 -43.91 7.39 -20.64
N LEU A 14 -43.28 8.55 -20.46
CA LEU A 14 -42.82 9.40 -21.55
C LEU A 14 -41.58 8.79 -22.22
N ASP A 15 -41.79 8.17 -23.38
CA ASP A 15 -40.69 7.70 -24.22
C ASP A 15 -39.85 8.86 -24.76
N ASN A 16 -38.51 8.73 -24.70
CA ASN A 16 -37.54 9.70 -25.21
C ASN A 16 -37.76 11.14 -24.70
N ALA A 17 -37.95 11.29 -23.39
CA ALA A 17 -38.12 12.58 -22.74
C ALA A 17 -36.85 13.45 -22.88
N THR A 18 -36.97 14.61 -23.53
CA THR A 18 -35.87 15.58 -23.70
C THR A 18 -36.40 17.01 -23.60
N HIS A 19 -35.52 17.99 -23.35
CA HIS A 19 -35.92 19.40 -23.27
C HIS A 19 -36.26 19.94 -24.66
N CYS A 20 -37.48 20.48 -24.83
CA CYS A 20 -37.90 21.08 -26.07
C CYS A 20 -37.59 22.59 -26.07
N PRO A 21 -36.81 23.13 -27.04
CA PRO A 21 -36.49 24.56 -27.08
C PRO A 21 -37.68 25.47 -27.41
N ALA A 22 -38.79 24.90 -27.89
CA ALA A 22 -40.01 25.65 -28.21
C ALA A 22 -41.04 25.64 -27.07
N CYS A 23 -41.14 24.55 -26.30
CA CYS A 23 -42.00 24.49 -25.10
C CYS A 23 -41.28 24.99 -23.84
N ASP A 24 -39.94 24.96 -23.84
CA ASP A 24 -39.08 25.18 -22.66
C ASP A 24 -39.34 24.21 -21.51
N GLU A 25 -39.90 23.03 -21.82
CA GLU A 25 -40.27 21.99 -20.87
C GLU A 25 -39.72 20.63 -21.32
N LEU A 26 -39.67 19.68 -20.38
CA LEU A 26 -39.31 18.28 -20.63
C LEU A 26 -40.52 17.57 -21.24
N THR A 27 -40.41 17.18 -22.52
CA THR A 27 -41.51 16.57 -23.26
C THR A 27 -41.05 15.31 -23.99
N GLY A 28 -41.99 14.44 -24.35
CA GLY A 28 -41.72 13.27 -25.19
C GLY A 28 -41.42 13.67 -26.62
N HIS A 29 -40.48 12.97 -27.26
CA HIS A 29 -40.04 13.28 -28.63
C HIS A 29 -40.01 12.04 -29.54
N GLU A 30 -40.48 12.21 -30.77
CA GLU A 30 -40.36 11.21 -31.85
C GLU A 30 -39.01 11.35 -32.57
N ILE A 31 -38.24 10.27 -32.68
CA ILE A 31 -36.95 10.27 -33.39
C ILE A 31 -37.19 10.13 -34.89
N LEU A 32 -36.89 11.18 -35.67
CA LEU A 32 -37.04 11.20 -37.12
C LEU A 32 -35.81 10.64 -37.84
N ARG A 33 -34.62 10.96 -37.34
CA ARG A 33 -33.36 10.58 -37.99
C ARG A 33 -32.22 10.50 -36.99
N GLU A 34 -31.45 9.44 -37.09
CA GLU A 34 -30.19 9.28 -36.39
C GLU A 34 -29.01 9.50 -37.36
N LYS A 35 -28.00 10.23 -36.91
CA LYS A 35 -26.74 10.39 -37.62
C LYS A 35 -25.58 10.12 -36.66
N SER A 36 -24.85 9.04 -36.88
CA SER A 36 -23.62 8.76 -36.13
C SER A 36 -22.52 9.77 -36.49
N VAL A 37 -21.90 10.36 -35.46
CA VAL A 37 -20.81 11.34 -35.61
C VAL A 37 -19.74 11.04 -34.56
N GLY A 38 -18.60 10.52 -34.99
CA GLY A 38 -17.50 10.13 -34.09
C GLY A 38 -17.91 8.97 -33.18
N THR A 39 -17.76 9.16 -31.86
CA THR A 39 -18.21 8.23 -30.80
C THR A 39 -19.64 8.50 -30.31
N GLY A 40 -20.31 9.54 -30.83
CA GLY A 40 -21.68 9.91 -30.47
C GLY A 40 -22.67 9.84 -31.64
N ALA A 41 -23.88 10.32 -31.39
CA ALA A 41 -24.94 10.40 -32.39
C ALA A 41 -25.72 11.71 -32.27
N ASP A 42 -26.14 12.24 -33.41
CA ASP A 42 -27.06 13.37 -33.49
C ASP A 42 -28.44 12.83 -33.84
N PHE A 43 -29.44 13.16 -33.01
CA PHE A 43 -30.83 12.76 -33.21
C PHE A 43 -31.64 13.96 -33.66
N MET A 44 -32.21 13.90 -34.86
CA MET A 44 -33.24 14.82 -35.28
C MET A 44 -34.57 14.33 -34.71
N VAL A 45 -35.14 15.11 -33.81
CA VAL A 45 -36.32 14.74 -33.05
C VAL A 45 -37.45 15.73 -33.29
N ARG A 46 -38.69 15.25 -33.16
CA ARG A 46 -39.91 16.06 -33.23
C ARG A 46 -40.61 16.02 -31.87
N CYS A 47 -40.90 17.18 -31.30
CA CYS A 47 -41.67 17.27 -30.06
C CYS A 47 -43.11 16.78 -30.27
N ASN A 48 -43.60 15.94 -29.35
CA ASN A 48 -44.98 15.43 -29.43
C ASN A 48 -46.02 16.55 -29.20
N ASP A 49 -45.70 17.56 -28.39
CA ASP A 49 -46.63 18.62 -28.00
C ASP A 49 -46.70 19.77 -29.01
N CYS A 50 -45.55 20.35 -29.37
CA CYS A 50 -45.50 21.52 -30.26
C CYS A 50 -45.08 21.20 -31.70
N GLN A 51 -44.79 19.93 -32.01
CA GLN A 51 -44.35 19.48 -33.34
C GLN A 51 -43.06 20.14 -33.85
N HIS A 52 -42.32 20.84 -32.98
CA HIS A 52 -41.06 21.48 -33.33
C HIS A 52 -39.98 20.42 -33.58
N VAL A 53 -39.35 20.50 -34.75
CA VAL A 53 -38.24 19.62 -35.13
C VAL A 53 -36.93 20.30 -34.77
N HIS A 54 -36.13 19.66 -33.93
CA HIS A 54 -34.81 20.13 -33.55
C HIS A 54 -33.82 18.97 -33.50
N THR A 55 -32.54 19.28 -33.36
CA THR A 55 -31.47 18.27 -33.31
C THR A 55 -30.86 18.24 -31.91
N ILE A 56 -30.72 17.04 -31.36
CA ILE A 56 -30.08 16.77 -30.08
C ILE A 56 -28.72 16.13 -30.39
N GLU A 57 -27.66 16.74 -29.88
CA GLU A 57 -26.30 16.21 -30.01
C GLU A 57 -25.97 15.35 -28.79
N PHE A 58 -25.93 14.03 -28.96
CA PHE A 58 -25.53 13.09 -27.92
C PHE A 58 -24.08 12.67 -28.14
N ARG A 59 -23.15 13.55 -27.73
CA ARG A 59 -21.70 13.34 -27.90
C ARG A 59 -21.02 13.34 -26.53
N PRO A 60 -20.40 12.23 -26.10
CA PRO A 60 -19.59 12.24 -24.90
C PRO A 60 -18.40 13.22 -25.08
N PRO A 61 -17.97 13.89 -23.99
CA PRO A 61 -16.82 14.78 -24.06
C PRO A 61 -15.58 14.01 -24.54
N PRO A 62 -14.67 14.66 -25.30
CA PRO A 62 -13.51 13.97 -25.83
C PRO A 62 -12.62 13.47 -24.68
N PRO A 63 -12.06 12.25 -24.79
CA PRO A 63 -11.19 11.70 -23.77
C PRO A 63 -9.92 12.55 -23.62
N ARG A 64 -9.33 12.49 -22.43
CA ARG A 64 -8.12 13.22 -22.04
C ARG A 64 -6.95 12.28 -21.87
N ASN A 65 -5.79 12.74 -22.35
CA ASN A 65 -4.52 12.06 -22.16
C ASN A 65 -3.83 12.63 -20.92
N ILE A 66 -3.77 11.85 -19.86
CA ILE A 66 -3.12 12.27 -18.61
C ILE A 66 -1.80 11.53 -18.45
N PRO A 67 -0.69 12.22 -18.19
CA PRO A 67 0.57 11.57 -17.87
C PRO A 67 0.56 11.05 -16.43
N PHE A 68 0.82 9.75 -16.29
CA PHE A 68 1.04 9.04 -15.05
C PHE A 68 2.53 8.78 -14.83
N ILE A 69 3.00 9.02 -13.62
CA ILE A 69 4.29 8.52 -13.12
C ILE A 69 4.00 7.30 -12.26
N LEU A 70 4.29 6.12 -12.79
CA LEU A 70 4.12 4.86 -12.10
C LEU A 70 5.45 4.47 -11.45
N SER A 71 5.47 4.33 -10.13
CA SER A 71 6.71 4.03 -9.38
C SER A 71 6.66 2.66 -8.72
N GLU A 72 7.57 1.78 -9.13
CA GLU A 72 7.81 0.45 -8.58
C GLU A 72 9.12 0.46 -7.78
N GLY A 73 9.01 0.75 -6.48
CA GLY A 73 10.17 0.84 -5.60
C GLY A 73 11.18 1.89 -6.08
N PRO A 74 12.40 1.50 -6.51
CA PRO A 74 13.40 2.45 -7.00
C PRO A 74 13.24 2.82 -8.48
N LYS A 75 12.37 2.14 -9.24
CA LYS A 75 12.16 2.40 -10.66
C LYS A 75 10.87 3.21 -10.84
N SER A 76 10.90 4.20 -11.72
CA SER A 76 9.72 4.93 -12.14
C SER A 76 9.65 4.99 -13.65
N GLU A 77 8.43 4.91 -14.16
CA GLU A 77 8.12 4.99 -15.58
C GLU A 77 7.04 6.05 -15.81
N ARG A 78 7.06 6.63 -17.01
CA ARG A 78 6.06 7.61 -17.45
C ARG A 78 5.17 6.95 -18.48
N VAL A 79 3.88 6.91 -18.20
CA VAL A 79 2.85 6.35 -19.06
C VAL A 79 1.81 7.43 -19.32
N VAL A 80 1.16 7.42 -20.48
CA VAL A 80 0.05 8.34 -20.77
C VAL A 80 -1.20 7.49 -20.86
N LEU A 81 -2.16 7.73 -19.97
CA LEU A 81 -3.44 7.02 -19.95
C LEU A 81 -4.52 7.87 -20.59
N VAL A 82 -5.38 7.23 -21.37
CA VAL A 82 -6.57 7.82 -21.98
C VAL A 82 -7.72 7.62 -21.02
N VAL A 83 -8.30 8.72 -20.53
CA VAL A 83 -9.35 8.72 -19.52
C VAL A 83 -10.48 9.65 -19.92
N ASP A 84 -11.68 9.41 -19.41
CA ASP A 84 -12.82 10.29 -19.69
C ASP A 84 -12.65 11.64 -19.00
N ALA A 85 -13.17 12.71 -19.62
CA ALA A 85 -12.92 14.08 -19.15
C ALA A 85 -13.60 14.42 -17.83
N ASP A 86 -14.67 13.70 -17.48
CA ASP A 86 -15.46 13.78 -16.26
C ASP A 86 -15.00 12.80 -15.17
N GLU A 87 -14.06 11.90 -15.48
CA GLU A 87 -13.50 10.97 -14.51
C GLU A 87 -12.84 11.72 -13.34
N LYS A 88 -13.15 11.31 -12.11
CA LYS A 88 -12.65 11.94 -10.91
C LYS A 88 -11.59 11.08 -10.26
N PHE A 89 -10.40 11.64 -10.08
CA PHE A 89 -9.30 10.97 -9.39
C PHE A 89 -9.23 11.41 -7.93
N VAL A 90 -9.06 10.46 -7.02
CA VAL A 90 -8.85 10.72 -5.60
C VAL A 90 -7.54 10.08 -5.14
N VAL A 91 -6.79 10.80 -4.31
CA VAL A 91 -5.59 10.26 -3.68
C VAL A 91 -5.98 9.06 -2.82
N GLY A 92 -5.37 7.91 -3.10
CA GLY A 92 -5.64 6.65 -2.46
C GLY A 92 -6.43 5.66 -3.30
N ASP A 93 -7.00 6.09 -4.43
CA ASP A 93 -7.68 5.18 -5.36
C ASP A 93 -6.69 4.18 -5.96
N VAL A 94 -7.21 3.00 -6.28
CA VAL A 94 -6.45 1.88 -6.84
C VAL A 94 -6.98 1.57 -8.23
N PHE A 95 -6.07 1.46 -9.19
CA PHE A 95 -6.39 1.10 -10.56
C PHE A 95 -5.39 0.04 -11.07
N GLU A 96 -5.76 -0.64 -12.16
CA GLU A 96 -4.94 -1.65 -12.82
C GLU A 96 -4.31 -1.05 -14.08
N GLU A 97 -3.01 -1.27 -14.28
CA GLU A 97 -2.30 -0.94 -15.51
C GLU A 97 -1.12 -1.93 -15.69
N ASP A 98 -0.96 -2.47 -16.90
CA ASP A 98 0.04 -3.51 -17.24
C ASP A 98 0.00 -4.74 -16.29
N GLY A 99 -1.20 -5.17 -15.91
CA GLY A 99 -1.42 -6.32 -15.01
C GLY A 99 -0.91 -6.11 -13.58
N LYS A 100 -0.65 -4.86 -13.19
CA LYS A 100 -0.21 -4.47 -11.84
C LYS A 100 -1.22 -3.52 -11.22
N LEU A 101 -1.33 -3.56 -9.89
CA LEU A 101 -2.18 -2.63 -9.15
C LEU A 101 -1.39 -1.42 -8.67
N TRP A 102 -1.92 -0.24 -8.97
CA TRP A 102 -1.31 1.05 -8.67
C TRP A 102 -2.24 1.87 -7.79
N LYS A 103 -1.68 2.48 -6.74
CA LYS A 103 -2.40 3.38 -5.84
C LYS A 103 -1.99 4.82 -6.07
N ILE A 104 -2.94 5.71 -6.28
CA ILE A 104 -2.69 7.13 -6.45
C ILE A 104 -2.09 7.69 -5.17
N HIS A 105 -0.89 8.26 -5.28
CA HIS A 105 -0.17 8.87 -4.17
C HIS A 105 -0.27 10.39 -4.20
N GLN A 106 -0.24 10.98 -5.40
CA GLN A 106 -0.25 12.42 -5.56
C GLN A 106 -0.95 12.81 -6.87
N ILE A 107 -1.80 13.82 -6.80
CA ILE A 107 -2.45 14.45 -7.96
C ILE A 107 -1.94 15.88 -8.05
N GLU A 108 -1.53 16.29 -9.25
CA GLU A 108 -1.04 17.63 -9.55
C GLU A 108 -1.91 18.26 -10.62
N THR A 109 -2.40 19.46 -10.33
CA THR A 109 -3.29 20.21 -11.23
C THR A 109 -2.52 21.01 -12.26
N ALA A 110 -3.21 21.54 -13.26
CA ALA A 110 -2.66 22.45 -14.26
C ALA A 110 -1.96 23.69 -13.66
N ASP A 111 -2.39 24.12 -12.47
CA ASP A 111 -1.79 25.24 -11.72
C ASP A 111 -0.58 24.82 -10.86
N GLU A 112 -0.02 23.62 -11.08
CA GLU A 112 1.10 23.04 -10.32
C GLU A 112 0.80 22.87 -8.81
N ARG A 113 -0.48 22.83 -8.44
CA ARG A 113 -0.91 22.60 -7.05
C ARG A 113 -1.17 21.12 -6.80
N GLN A 114 -0.86 20.68 -5.59
CA GLN A 114 -1.23 19.35 -5.12
C GLN A 114 -2.62 19.39 -4.50
N THR A 115 -3.45 18.41 -4.86
CA THR A 115 -4.82 18.27 -4.33
C THR A 115 -5.09 16.81 -3.93
N SER A 116 -6.08 16.61 -3.06
CA SER A 116 -6.52 15.28 -2.65
C SER A 116 -7.48 14.66 -3.66
N SER A 117 -8.15 15.45 -4.48
CA SER A 117 -9.04 14.97 -5.54
C SER A 117 -9.23 16.02 -6.62
N GLU A 118 -9.40 15.60 -7.87
CA GLU A 118 -9.65 16.49 -9.00
C GLU A 118 -10.26 15.72 -10.18
N THR A 119 -10.95 16.44 -11.07
CA THR A 119 -11.47 15.87 -12.32
C THR A 119 -10.38 15.82 -13.39
N ALA A 120 -10.40 14.80 -14.25
CA ALA A 120 -9.45 14.57 -15.35
C ALA A 120 -9.11 15.83 -16.16
N THR A 121 -10.11 16.69 -16.38
CA THR A 121 -9.96 17.97 -17.11
C THR A 121 -8.91 18.91 -16.52
N ASN A 122 -8.73 18.94 -15.21
CA ASN A 122 -7.86 19.89 -14.51
C ASN A 122 -6.53 19.26 -14.05
N ILE A 123 -6.32 17.97 -14.29
CA ILE A 123 -5.13 17.24 -13.85
C ILE A 123 -4.01 17.41 -14.88
N ALA A 124 -2.87 17.89 -14.41
CA ALA A 124 -1.64 17.92 -15.21
C ALA A 124 -0.89 16.60 -15.16
N ARG A 125 -0.86 15.96 -13.98
CA ARG A 125 -0.08 14.74 -13.74
C ARG A 125 -0.58 13.97 -12.53
N VAL A 126 -0.55 12.64 -12.63
CA VAL A 126 -0.80 11.74 -11.50
C VAL A 126 0.46 10.96 -11.18
N THR A 127 0.77 10.79 -9.90
CA THR A 127 1.82 9.88 -9.44
C THR A 127 1.19 8.74 -8.66
N ALA A 128 1.50 7.51 -9.05
CA ALA A 128 0.97 6.30 -8.42
C ALA A 128 2.10 5.35 -8.01
N LEU A 129 1.85 4.61 -6.93
CA LEU A 129 2.77 3.63 -6.36
C LEU A 129 2.21 2.22 -6.53
N ARG A 130 3.06 1.29 -6.97
CA ARG A 130 2.70 -0.13 -7.06
C ARG A 130 2.29 -0.67 -5.69
N THR A 131 1.14 -1.32 -5.58
CA THR A 131 0.50 -1.71 -4.31
C THR A 131 0.27 -3.22 -4.16
N ASP A 132 0.16 -3.97 -5.25
CA ASP A 132 0.06 -5.44 -5.23
C ASP A 132 1.23 -6.13 -4.49
N MET A 133 2.45 -5.62 -4.69
CA MET A 133 3.67 -6.14 -4.08
C MET A 133 4.37 -5.12 -3.19
N VAL A 134 4.75 -5.56 -1.99
CA VAL A 134 5.41 -4.76 -0.97
C VAL A 134 6.87 -5.15 -0.82
N ARG A 135 7.74 -4.14 -0.78
CA ARG A 135 9.18 -4.29 -0.54
C ARG A 135 9.48 -4.17 0.94
N VAL A 136 9.73 -5.29 1.61
CA VAL A 136 10.08 -5.31 3.03
C VAL A 136 11.59 -5.33 3.21
N LYS A 137 12.13 -4.32 3.91
CA LYS A 137 13.57 -4.23 4.21
C LYS A 137 13.94 -5.22 5.30
N LEU A 138 15.03 -5.95 5.10
CA LEU A 138 15.58 -6.91 6.04
C LEU A 138 16.92 -6.43 6.59
N THR A 139 17.19 -6.82 7.84
CA THR A 139 18.54 -6.82 8.41
C THR A 139 18.81 -8.23 8.90
N LEU A 140 19.79 -8.89 8.28
CA LEU A 140 20.21 -10.25 8.54
C LEU A 140 21.41 -10.21 9.47
N THR A 141 21.29 -10.75 10.69
CA THR A 141 22.35 -10.71 11.70
C THR A 141 22.87 -12.12 12.01
N ARG A 142 24.16 -12.35 11.81
CA ARG A 142 24.87 -13.56 12.24
C ARG A 142 25.99 -13.19 13.20
N GLY A 143 25.88 -13.59 14.46
CA GLY A 143 26.84 -13.19 15.49
C GLY A 143 26.90 -11.65 15.63
N GLU A 144 28.04 -11.06 15.28
CA GLU A 144 28.28 -9.60 15.31
C GLU A 144 28.10 -8.91 13.96
N ASP A 145 27.98 -9.67 12.86
CA ASP A 145 27.85 -9.13 11.52
C ASP A 145 26.38 -8.94 11.14
N SER A 146 26.07 -7.80 10.49
CA SER A 146 24.74 -7.49 9.99
C SER A 146 24.79 -7.05 8.53
N THR A 147 24.00 -7.70 7.68
CA THR A 147 23.82 -7.32 6.28
C THR A 147 22.40 -6.81 6.04
N ALA A 148 22.24 -5.88 5.10
CA ALA A 148 20.93 -5.37 4.71
C ALA A 148 20.46 -6.04 3.42
N ASP A 149 19.18 -6.39 3.36
CA ASP A 149 18.57 -7.00 2.18
C ASP A 149 17.11 -6.51 2.02
N VAL A 150 16.45 -6.87 0.93
CA VAL A 150 15.05 -6.55 0.66
C VAL A 150 14.35 -7.77 0.06
N ILE A 151 13.20 -8.14 0.63
CA ILE A 151 12.31 -9.14 0.06
C ILE A 151 11.09 -8.45 -0.55
N VAL A 152 10.60 -8.98 -1.67
CA VAL A 152 9.37 -8.53 -2.32
C VAL A 152 8.31 -9.60 -2.11
N VAL A 153 7.19 -9.21 -1.52
CA VAL A 153 6.09 -10.14 -1.17
C VAL A 153 4.74 -9.51 -1.50
N SER A 154 3.69 -10.31 -1.62
CA SER A 154 2.32 -9.81 -1.75
C SER A 154 1.90 -8.97 -0.53
N GLN A 155 1.07 -7.95 -0.74
CA GLN A 155 0.48 -7.14 0.33
C GLN A 155 -0.31 -7.95 1.39
N GLU A 156 -0.78 -9.14 1.03
CA GLU A 156 -1.52 -10.03 1.94
C GLU A 156 -0.59 -10.84 2.86
N THR A 157 0.71 -10.88 2.53
CA THR A 157 1.69 -11.66 3.29
C THR A 157 1.80 -11.10 4.70
N THR A 158 1.82 -11.99 5.69
CA THR A 158 1.99 -11.61 7.10
C THR A 158 3.27 -12.21 7.66
N PHE A 159 3.89 -11.48 8.57
CA PHE A 159 5.09 -11.92 9.28
C PHE A 159 4.85 -11.90 10.78
N THR A 160 5.26 -12.98 11.44
CA THR A 160 5.08 -13.14 12.89
C THR A 160 6.42 -13.03 13.60
N GLY A 161 6.52 -12.12 14.57
CA GLY A 161 7.69 -12.02 15.43
C GLY A 161 7.99 -13.35 16.14
N SER A 162 9.28 -13.66 16.28
CA SER A 162 9.81 -14.91 16.83
C SER A 162 9.59 -16.19 16.00
N HIS A 163 8.99 -16.11 14.80
CA HIS A 163 8.89 -17.25 13.89
C HIS A 163 10.13 -17.40 13.02
N LEU A 164 10.27 -18.58 12.43
CA LEU A 164 11.27 -18.87 11.41
C LEU A 164 10.71 -18.50 10.03
N MET A 165 11.58 -18.02 9.14
CA MET A 165 11.30 -17.78 7.74
C MET A 165 12.49 -18.21 6.90
N GLU A 166 12.23 -18.59 5.65
CA GLU A 166 13.28 -18.88 4.68
C GLU A 166 13.57 -17.63 3.85
N HIS A 167 14.85 -17.35 3.64
CA HIS A 167 15.31 -16.25 2.79
C HIS A 167 16.65 -16.62 2.17
N ASN A 168 16.78 -16.51 0.85
CA ASN A 168 17.98 -16.88 0.08
C ASN A 168 18.49 -18.31 0.37
N GLY A 169 17.58 -19.28 0.56
CA GLY A 169 17.93 -20.69 0.82
C GLY A 169 18.40 -20.98 2.25
N GLU A 170 18.27 -20.02 3.17
CA GLU A 170 18.64 -20.19 4.56
C GLU A 170 17.47 -19.90 5.50
N THR A 171 17.45 -20.57 6.65
CA THR A 171 16.44 -20.34 7.69
C THR A 171 16.88 -19.23 8.64
N TRP A 172 15.98 -18.28 8.89
CA TRP A 172 16.20 -17.13 9.74
C TRP A 172 15.08 -16.99 10.76
N ARG A 173 15.41 -16.59 11.99
CA ARG A 173 14.44 -16.24 13.02
C ARG A 173 14.13 -14.74 12.97
N ILE A 174 12.85 -14.39 12.82
CA ILE A 174 12.39 -13.00 12.91
C ILE A 174 12.50 -12.55 14.39
N ARG A 175 13.52 -11.75 14.71
CA ARG A 175 13.75 -11.26 16.07
C ARG A 175 12.83 -10.10 16.45
N ALA A 176 12.58 -9.20 15.49
CA ALA A 176 11.75 -8.03 15.67
C ALA A 176 11.23 -7.50 14.32
N ILE A 177 10.02 -6.94 14.33
CA ILE A 177 9.42 -6.26 13.19
C ILE A 177 9.22 -4.79 13.56
N HIS A 178 9.70 -3.86 12.73
CA HIS A 178 9.52 -2.43 12.94
C HIS A 178 8.45 -1.89 12.00
N THR A 179 7.41 -1.28 12.57
CA THR A 179 6.25 -0.74 11.83
C THR A 179 6.29 0.78 11.65
N GLY A 180 7.44 1.41 11.92
CA GLY A 180 7.57 2.87 11.94
C GLY A 180 7.27 3.49 13.30
N THR A 181 6.13 3.15 13.91
CA THR A 181 5.74 3.67 15.24
C THR A 181 6.44 2.93 16.39
N GLY A 182 6.74 1.64 16.20
CA GLY A 182 7.31 0.80 17.25
C GLY A 182 8.00 -0.46 16.75
N ARG A 183 8.42 -1.32 17.68
CA ARG A 183 8.99 -2.64 17.39
C ARG A 183 8.12 -3.73 18.01
N THR A 184 7.65 -4.63 17.16
CA THR A 184 6.89 -5.82 17.55
C THR A 184 7.86 -6.99 17.70
N LEU A 185 8.05 -7.47 18.93
CA LEU A 185 8.91 -8.63 19.22
C LEU A 185 8.16 -9.96 19.14
N ARG A 186 6.85 -9.92 19.43
CA ARG A 186 5.90 -11.03 19.39
C ARG A 186 4.59 -10.45 18.86
N GLY A 187 4.01 -11.09 17.85
CA GLY A 187 2.83 -10.59 17.16
C GLY A 187 2.97 -10.66 15.64
N THR A 188 1.84 -10.72 14.96
CA THR A 188 1.72 -10.82 13.50
C THR A 188 1.48 -9.43 12.92
N VAL A 189 2.17 -9.11 11.83
CA VAL A 189 2.08 -7.82 11.13
C VAL A 189 1.94 -8.08 9.63
N LYS A 190 1.08 -7.33 8.95
CA LYS A 190 0.92 -7.40 7.49
C LYS A 190 2.11 -6.71 6.80
N ALA A 191 2.55 -7.24 5.66
CA ALA A 191 3.70 -6.72 4.93
C ALA A 191 3.68 -5.19 4.66
N PRO A 192 2.55 -4.56 4.26
CA PRO A 192 2.47 -3.12 4.03
C PRO A 192 2.86 -2.26 5.24
N ASP A 193 2.58 -2.75 6.45
CA ASP A 193 2.84 -2.02 7.69
C ASP A 193 4.29 -2.16 8.16
N ILE A 194 5.10 -2.97 7.48
CA ILE A 194 6.47 -3.28 7.90
C ILE A 194 7.46 -2.32 7.24
N LYS A 195 8.11 -1.51 8.08
CA LYS A 195 9.23 -0.65 7.68
C LYS A 195 10.54 -1.43 7.55
N ARG A 196 10.82 -2.35 8.49
CA ARG A 196 12.01 -3.22 8.49
C ARG A 196 11.82 -4.44 9.39
N MET A 197 12.31 -5.60 8.97
CA MET A 197 12.44 -6.81 9.80
C MET A 197 13.89 -7.07 10.19
N TYR A 198 14.09 -7.51 11.43
CA TYR A 198 15.39 -7.92 11.96
C TYR A 198 15.40 -9.43 12.13
N LEU A 199 16.26 -10.09 11.37
CA LEU A 199 16.38 -11.54 11.26
C LEU A 199 17.69 -11.96 11.90
N HIS A 200 17.64 -13.02 12.70
CA HIS A 200 18.80 -13.59 13.38
C HIS A 200 18.94 -15.05 12.99
N GLU A 201 20.16 -15.56 12.96
CA GLU A 201 20.42 -16.99 12.80
C GLU A 201 19.63 -17.78 13.88
N PRO A 202 18.88 -18.84 13.49
CA PRO A 202 18.18 -19.66 14.47
C PRO A 202 19.22 -20.35 15.37
N PRO A 203 18.90 -20.53 16.67
CA PRO A 203 19.82 -21.21 17.57
C PRO A 203 19.97 -22.68 17.11
N ASN A 204 21.18 -23.07 16.67
CA ASN A 204 21.49 -24.46 16.38
C ASN A 204 21.58 -25.26 17.70
N PRO A 205 20.74 -26.28 17.92
CA PRO A 205 20.78 -27.08 19.15
C PRO A 205 21.96 -28.07 19.19
N GLU A 206 22.46 -28.54 18.04
CA GLU A 206 23.44 -29.64 17.98
C GLU A 206 24.89 -29.15 17.97
N HIS A 207 25.17 -28.00 17.36
CA HIS A 207 26.53 -27.44 17.29
C HIS A 207 26.55 -25.96 17.69
N PHE A 208 27.01 -25.70 18.93
CA PHE A 208 27.34 -24.35 19.37
C PHE A 208 28.85 -24.12 19.29
N SER A 209 29.34 -23.67 18.14
CA SER A 209 30.70 -23.14 18.01
C SER A 209 30.67 -21.63 18.30
N PRO A 210 31.19 -21.15 19.44
CA PRO A 210 31.18 -19.72 19.74
C PRO A 210 32.07 -18.98 18.73
N ARG A 211 31.48 -18.04 17.99
CA ARG A 211 32.19 -17.24 16.99
C ARG A 211 32.89 -16.04 17.63
N THR A 212 32.29 -15.46 18.67
CA THR A 212 32.84 -14.28 19.34
C THR A 212 33.50 -14.61 20.69
N PRO A 213 34.43 -13.78 21.19
CA PRO A 213 34.98 -13.94 22.54
C PRO A 213 33.93 -13.83 23.65
N ARG A 214 32.84 -13.08 23.43
CA ARG A 214 31.73 -12.97 24.38
C ARG A 214 30.89 -14.24 24.42
N GLU A 215 30.53 -14.76 23.26
CA GLU A 215 29.82 -16.05 23.14
C GLU A 215 30.67 -17.17 23.70
N ARG A 216 31.99 -17.20 23.43
CA ARG A 216 32.91 -18.20 24.00
C ARG A 216 32.93 -18.14 25.52
N ARG A 217 32.98 -16.95 26.11
CA ARG A 217 32.90 -16.76 27.57
C ARG A 217 31.57 -17.24 28.14
N GLN A 218 30.46 -17.02 27.44
CA GLN A 218 29.14 -17.46 27.88
C GLN A 218 28.96 -18.97 27.72
N ALA A 219 29.39 -19.55 26.60
CA ALA A 219 29.49 -20.99 26.35
C ALA A 219 30.25 -21.72 27.47
N TRP A 220 31.38 -21.12 27.84
CA TRP A 220 32.28 -21.62 28.86
C TRP A 220 31.67 -21.53 30.27
N LYS A 221 30.92 -20.47 30.58
CA LYS A 221 30.16 -20.36 31.83
C LYS A 221 29.00 -21.36 31.92
N GLU A 222 28.35 -21.63 30.79
CA GLU A 222 27.17 -22.50 30.69
C GLU A 222 27.57 -23.98 30.49
N GLY A 223 28.87 -24.32 30.45
CA GLY A 223 29.35 -25.70 30.27
C GLY A 223 29.08 -26.27 28.87
N ARG A 224 28.65 -25.45 27.91
CA ARG A 224 28.30 -25.85 26.54
C ARG A 224 29.53 -26.17 25.68
N LEU A 225 30.74 -25.88 26.18
CA LEU A 225 32.01 -26.12 25.49
C LEU A 225 32.72 -27.43 25.94
N GLY A 226 31.99 -28.36 26.57
CA GLY A 226 32.52 -29.60 27.14
C GLY A 226 32.68 -29.54 28.67
N HIS A 227 32.72 -30.71 29.32
CA HIS A 227 32.84 -30.82 30.78
C HIS A 227 34.24 -30.39 31.22
N ASN A 228 34.34 -29.22 31.85
CA ASN A 228 35.60 -28.65 32.33
C ASN A 228 35.53 -28.40 33.85
N PRO A 229 36.00 -29.34 34.68
CA PRO A 229 35.83 -29.29 36.13
C PRO A 229 36.65 -28.19 36.81
N ASN A 230 37.61 -27.54 36.12
CA ASN A 230 38.36 -26.41 36.64
C ASN A 230 38.52 -25.30 35.58
N PRO A 231 37.59 -24.33 35.54
CA PRO A 231 37.52 -23.36 34.46
C PRO A 231 38.66 -22.32 34.55
N GLU A 232 39.68 -22.44 33.69
CA GLU A 232 40.73 -21.41 33.50
C GLU A 232 40.20 -20.21 32.72
N ARG A 233 40.18 -19.02 33.34
CA ARG A 233 39.77 -17.79 32.67
C ARG A 233 40.81 -17.43 31.60
N PRO A 234 40.42 -17.24 30.32
CA PRO A 234 41.32 -16.67 29.33
C PRO A 234 41.86 -15.34 29.83
N LYS A 235 43.18 -15.20 29.90
CA LYS A 235 43.84 -13.95 30.30
C LYS A 235 43.59 -12.92 29.19
N GLU A 236 42.55 -12.10 29.33
CA GLU A 236 42.37 -10.92 28.47
C GLU A 236 43.65 -10.07 28.52
N HIS A 237 44.01 -9.44 27.41
CA HIS A 237 44.84 -8.24 27.46
C HIS A 237 44.04 -7.18 28.23
N VAL A 238 44.20 -7.19 29.56
CA VAL A 238 43.60 -6.19 30.43
C VAL A 238 44.19 -4.84 30.04
N LYS A 239 43.39 -3.98 29.42
CA LYS A 239 43.78 -2.58 29.21
C LYS A 239 44.21 -2.00 30.56
N LYS A 240 45.37 -1.33 30.62
CA LYS A 240 45.89 -0.65 31.82
C LYS A 240 44.73 0.12 32.50
N GLY A 241 44.42 -0.23 33.75
CA GLY A 241 43.41 0.45 34.57
C GLY A 241 42.08 -0.27 34.78
N VAL A 242 41.82 -1.42 34.14
CA VAL A 242 40.59 -2.19 34.38
C VAL A 242 40.87 -3.34 35.33
N ASN A 243 40.31 -3.33 36.55
CA ASN A 243 40.42 -4.46 37.48
C ASN A 243 39.19 -5.37 37.36
N PRO A 244 39.31 -6.57 36.75
CA PRO A 244 38.17 -7.45 36.51
C PRO A 244 37.57 -8.08 37.78
N ASN A 245 38.23 -7.96 38.94
CA ASN A 245 37.75 -8.45 40.24
C ASN A 245 37.14 -7.36 41.14
N ALA A 246 36.86 -6.16 40.62
CA ALA A 246 36.18 -5.12 41.40
C ALA A 246 34.70 -5.50 41.62
N THR A 247 34.39 -6.12 42.75
CA THR A 247 33.01 -6.23 43.24
C THR A 247 32.47 -4.84 43.49
N ARG A 248 31.66 -4.32 42.56
CA ARG A 248 30.85 -3.10 42.78
C ARG A 248 29.89 -3.37 43.93
N LYS A 249 30.21 -2.90 45.14
CA LYS A 249 29.23 -2.76 46.21
C LYS A 249 28.10 -1.87 45.68
N ARG A 250 26.93 -2.45 45.38
CA ARG A 250 25.74 -1.69 45.03
C ARG A 250 25.39 -0.81 46.23
N ALA A 251 25.51 0.50 46.10
CA ALA A 251 24.98 1.42 47.08
C ALA A 251 23.46 1.23 47.13
N ASN A 252 22.94 0.82 48.29
CA ASN A 252 21.50 0.76 48.55
C ASN A 252 20.91 2.15 48.32
N LYS A 253 20.13 2.32 47.24
CA LYS A 253 19.30 3.51 47.06
C LYS A 253 18.27 3.54 48.18
N LYS A 254 18.36 4.52 49.08
CA LYS A 254 17.33 4.81 50.09
C LYS A 254 15.98 4.99 49.37
N LYS A 255 14.97 4.22 49.77
CA LYS A 255 13.57 4.43 49.36
C LYS A 255 13.17 5.84 49.80
N ARG A 256 12.68 6.67 48.87
CA ARG A 256 12.02 7.94 49.22
C ARG A 256 10.67 7.60 49.85
N LYS A 257 10.39 8.19 51.00
CA LYS A 257 9.07 8.23 51.65
C LYS A 257 8.11 9.04 50.79
#